data_AF-A0A5P0JHZ9-F1
#
_entry.id   AF-A0A5P0JHZ9-F1
#
_cell.length_a   1.000
_cell.length_b   1.000
_cell.length_c   1.000
_cell.angle_alpha   90.00
_cell.angle_beta   90.00
_cell.angle_gamma   90.00
#
_symmetry.space_group_name_H-M   'P 1'
#
loop_
_entity.id
_entity.type
_entity.pdbx_description
1 polymer ?
#
loop_
_entity_poly.entity_id
_entity_poly.type
_entity_poly.pdbx_seq_one_letter_code
_entity_poly.pdbx_strand_id
1 'polypeptide(L)'
;WLAQCGLTMEQLARQVEPEYTPARKVHFYHCDHRGLPLALISEDGNTAWRGEYDEWGNQLNEENPHHLHQPYRLPGQQHDEESGLYYNRHRHYDPLQGRYITPDPIGLRGGWNMYQYPLNPIQVIDPMGLDAIENMTSGGLIYAVSGVPGLIAANSITNSAYQFGYDMDAIVGGAHNGAADAMRHCYLMCRMTKTFGSTIADVIGKNHEAAGDRQGQPAKERIMDLKNNTVGIACGDFSAKCSDACIEKYNTGQLFGLDGIKADNPIKAKQGSSDASNY
;
A
#
# COMPACT_ATOMS: atom_id res chain seq x y z
N TRP A 1 27.12 -2.09 51.45
CA TRP A 1 26.36 -3.32 51.16
C TRP A 1 27.27 -4.44 50.68
N LEU A 2 27.92 -4.36 49.50
CA LEU A 2 28.84 -5.42 49.01
C LEU A 2 29.97 -5.78 50.01
N ALA A 3 30.58 -4.78 50.66
CA ALA A 3 31.61 -5.00 51.69
C ALA A 3 31.09 -5.68 52.98
N GLN A 4 29.78 -5.62 53.26
CA GLN A 4 29.17 -6.28 54.43
C GLN A 4 28.92 -7.78 54.18
N CYS A 5 28.91 -8.22 52.92
CA CYS A 5 28.73 -9.61 52.52
C CYS A 5 30.07 -10.36 52.29
N GLY A 6 31.22 -9.73 52.54
CA GLY A 6 32.54 -10.35 52.36
C GLY A 6 32.97 -10.56 50.92
N LEU A 7 32.26 -9.97 49.94
CA LEU A 7 32.58 -10.06 48.52
C LEU A 7 33.35 -8.82 48.04
N THR A 8 34.58 -9.04 47.59
CA THR A 8 35.38 -8.01 46.90
C THR A 8 34.91 -7.84 45.45
N MET A 9 35.17 -6.66 44.86
CA MET A 9 34.84 -6.40 43.45
C MET A 9 35.48 -7.42 42.49
N GLU A 10 36.69 -7.91 42.81
CA GLU A 10 37.37 -8.96 42.04
C GLU A 10 36.75 -10.34 42.17
N GLN A 11 36.10 -10.65 43.31
CA GLN A 11 35.35 -11.90 43.46
C GLN A 11 34.02 -11.83 42.71
N LEU A 12 33.36 -10.66 42.72
CA LEU A 12 32.14 -10.43 41.96
C LEU A 12 32.40 -10.54 40.44
N ALA A 13 33.46 -9.90 39.95
CA ALA A 13 33.86 -9.95 38.54
C ALA A 13 34.20 -11.37 38.06
N ARG A 14 34.65 -12.27 38.95
CA ARG A 14 34.89 -13.69 38.62
C ARG A 14 33.64 -14.56 38.62
N GLN A 15 32.52 -14.07 39.16
CA GLN A 15 31.24 -14.78 39.22
C GLN A 15 30.24 -14.29 38.17
N VAL A 16 30.51 -13.14 37.52
CA VAL A 16 29.70 -12.63 36.42
C VAL A 16 30.15 -13.33 35.15
N GLU A 17 29.25 -14.08 34.53
CA GLU A 17 29.51 -14.63 33.19
C GLU A 17 29.75 -13.48 32.20
N PRO A 18 30.70 -13.62 31.26
CA PRO A 18 30.91 -12.62 30.23
C PRO A 18 29.59 -12.34 29.49
N GLU A 19 29.37 -11.07 29.14
CA GLU A 19 28.18 -10.67 28.39
C GLU A 19 28.08 -11.48 27.10
N TYR A 20 27.00 -12.26 26.97
CA TYR A 20 26.77 -13.05 25.77
C TYR A 20 26.47 -12.13 24.59
N THR A 21 27.44 -11.98 23.69
CA THR A 21 27.22 -11.34 22.39
C THR A 21 26.78 -12.39 21.37
N PRO A 22 25.49 -12.49 21.02
CA PRO A 22 25.02 -13.47 20.06
C PRO A 22 25.67 -13.24 18.69
N ALA A 23 26.19 -14.31 18.09
CA ALA A 23 26.60 -14.30 16.70
C ALA A 23 25.36 -14.00 15.83
N ARG A 24 25.42 -12.89 15.09
CA ARG A 24 24.33 -12.49 14.19
C ARG A 24 24.53 -13.18 12.85
N LYS A 25 23.50 -13.87 12.37
CA LYS A 25 23.45 -14.42 11.02
C LYS A 25 22.39 -13.68 10.22
N VAL A 26 22.71 -13.33 8.99
CA VAL A 26 21.79 -12.67 8.06
C VAL A 26 21.20 -13.72 7.13
N HIS A 27 19.89 -13.64 6.91
CA HIS A 27 19.19 -14.40 5.88
C HIS A 27 18.30 -13.47 5.08
N PHE A 28 18.18 -13.73 3.79
CA PHE A 28 17.34 -12.98 2.87
C PHE A 28 16.04 -13.75 2.61
N TYR A 29 14.92 -13.06 2.75
CA TYR A 29 13.61 -13.60 2.41
C TYR A 29 13.43 -13.66 0.90
N HIS A 30 13.16 -14.85 0.38
CA HIS A 30 12.63 -15.04 -0.95
C HIS A 30 11.14 -15.34 -0.85
N CYS A 31 10.31 -14.43 -1.35
CA CYS A 31 8.85 -14.53 -1.26
C CYS A 31 8.20 -14.77 -2.63
N ASP A 32 6.98 -15.31 -2.62
CA ASP A 32 6.14 -15.33 -3.80
C ASP A 32 5.47 -13.97 -4.09
N HIS A 33 4.64 -13.92 -5.13
CA HIS A 33 3.93 -12.70 -5.55
C HIS A 33 2.90 -12.19 -4.52
N ARG A 34 2.48 -13.01 -3.55
CA ARG A 34 1.59 -12.61 -2.45
C ARG A 34 2.37 -12.06 -1.25
N GLY A 35 3.70 -12.13 -1.30
CA GLY A 35 4.58 -11.79 -0.18
C GLY A 35 4.79 -12.92 0.83
N LEU A 36 4.37 -14.14 0.51
CA LEU A 36 4.56 -15.32 1.38
C LEU A 36 6.02 -15.80 1.30
N PRO A 37 6.75 -15.92 2.42
CA PRO A 37 8.09 -16.49 2.45
C PRO A 37 8.14 -17.92 1.90
N LEU A 38 8.89 -18.15 0.82
CA LEU A 38 9.14 -19.48 0.26
C LEU A 38 10.50 -20.03 0.67
N ALA A 39 11.51 -19.17 0.84
CA ALA A 39 12.84 -19.58 1.26
C ALA A 39 13.59 -18.50 2.05
N LEU A 40 14.53 -18.94 2.88
CA LEU A 40 15.57 -18.11 3.48
C LEU A 40 16.90 -18.43 2.84
N ILE A 41 17.54 -17.43 2.25
CA ILE A 41 18.83 -17.56 1.58
C ILE A 41 19.93 -17.00 2.49
N SER A 42 21.00 -17.76 2.72
CA SER A 42 22.16 -17.28 3.47
C SER A 42 22.99 -16.27 2.68
N GLU A 43 23.94 -15.61 3.33
CA GLU A 43 24.88 -14.68 2.65
C GLU A 43 25.71 -15.37 1.56
N ASP A 44 25.95 -16.67 1.68
CA ASP A 44 26.67 -17.48 0.70
C ASP A 44 25.79 -17.94 -0.48
N GLY A 45 24.50 -17.55 -0.50
CA GLY A 45 23.54 -17.92 -1.55
C GLY A 45 22.91 -19.31 -1.39
N ASN A 46 23.12 -19.98 -0.25
CA ASN A 46 22.55 -21.29 0.01
C ASN A 46 21.14 -21.19 0.62
N THR A 47 20.25 -22.12 0.27
CA THR A 47 18.93 -22.23 0.91
C THR A 47 19.08 -22.77 2.33
N ALA A 48 18.81 -21.94 3.33
CA ALA A 48 18.91 -22.30 4.74
C ALA A 48 17.58 -22.81 5.33
N TRP A 49 16.46 -22.41 4.72
CA TRP A 49 15.10 -22.85 5.03
C TRP A 49 14.23 -22.74 3.78
N ARG A 50 13.27 -23.64 3.60
CA ARG A 50 12.27 -23.58 2.52
C ARG A 50 10.91 -24.09 3.00
N GLY A 51 9.85 -23.41 2.60
CA GLY A 51 8.47 -23.79 2.87
C GLY A 51 7.67 -23.93 1.57
N GLU A 52 6.75 -24.88 1.54
CA GLU A 52 5.77 -25.03 0.45
C GLU A 52 4.37 -24.82 1.03
N TYR A 53 3.53 -24.07 0.29
CA TYR A 53 2.26 -23.58 0.80
C TYR A 53 1.15 -23.67 -0.25
N ASP A 54 -0.09 -23.77 0.21
CA ASP A 54 -1.27 -23.60 -0.64
C ASP A 54 -1.67 -22.12 -0.84
N GLU A 55 -2.81 -21.89 -1.50
CA GLU A 55 -3.35 -20.56 -1.78
C GLU A 55 -3.76 -19.79 -0.52
N TRP A 56 -4.13 -20.50 0.54
CA TRP A 56 -4.58 -19.95 1.82
C TRP A 56 -3.45 -19.80 2.84
N GLY A 57 -2.23 -20.18 2.47
CA GLY A 57 -1.03 -20.07 3.30
C GLY A 57 -0.82 -21.26 4.24
N ASN A 58 -1.55 -22.37 4.08
CA ASN A 58 -1.26 -23.60 4.82
C ASN A 58 0.11 -24.13 4.41
N GLN A 59 0.98 -24.38 5.38
CA GLN A 59 2.28 -25.00 5.14
C GLN A 59 2.10 -26.49 4.86
N LEU A 60 2.36 -26.89 3.62
CA LEU A 60 2.25 -28.27 3.15
C LEU A 60 3.52 -29.06 3.43
N ASN A 61 4.68 -28.40 3.33
CA ASN A 61 5.99 -29.00 3.54
C ASN A 61 6.99 -27.98 4.09
N GLU A 62 8.02 -28.47 4.79
CA GLU A 62 9.12 -27.67 5.31
C GLU A 62 10.46 -28.40 5.17
N GLU A 63 11.45 -27.71 4.61
CA GLU A 63 12.85 -28.11 4.64
C GLU A 63 13.62 -27.14 5.55
N ASN A 64 13.97 -27.59 6.76
CA ASN A 64 14.63 -26.76 7.78
C ASN A 64 15.84 -27.48 8.44
N PRO A 65 16.94 -27.72 7.69
CA PRO A 65 18.10 -28.46 8.21
C PRO A 65 18.85 -27.74 9.33
N HIS A 66 18.60 -26.44 9.51
CA HIS A 66 19.29 -25.59 10.48
C HIS A 66 18.41 -25.18 11.66
N HIS A 67 17.20 -25.73 11.78
CA HIS A 67 16.23 -25.39 12.82
C HIS A 67 16.01 -23.88 12.99
N LEU A 68 15.93 -23.16 11.87
CA LEU A 68 15.68 -21.72 11.86
C LEU A 68 14.25 -21.45 12.29
N HIS A 69 14.09 -20.48 13.20
CA HIS A 69 12.78 -20.00 13.60
C HIS A 69 12.24 -19.03 12.54
N GLN A 70 11.27 -19.50 11.75
CA GLN A 70 10.59 -18.73 10.71
C GLN A 70 9.07 -18.80 10.98
N PRO A 71 8.49 -17.77 11.64
CA PRO A 71 7.06 -17.77 11.95
C PRO A 71 6.23 -17.04 10.89
N TYR A 72 6.81 -16.25 9.98
CA TYR A 72 6.01 -15.39 9.10
C TYR A 72 5.26 -16.19 8.03
N ARG A 73 4.03 -15.76 7.74
CA ARG A 73 3.13 -16.36 6.75
C ARG A 73 2.72 -15.31 5.71
N LEU A 74 1.45 -15.28 5.30
CA LEU A 74 0.95 -14.22 4.42
C LEU A 74 1.17 -12.83 5.06
N PRO A 75 1.14 -11.73 4.29
CA PRO A 75 1.46 -10.40 4.83
C PRO A 75 0.69 -10.07 6.11
N GLY A 76 1.43 -9.63 7.14
CA GLY A 76 0.87 -9.32 8.47
C GLY A 76 0.80 -10.49 9.43
N GLN A 77 0.97 -11.73 8.95
CA GLN A 77 0.70 -12.94 9.71
C GLN A 77 1.96 -13.59 10.31
N GLN A 78 1.83 -14.11 11.53
CA GLN A 78 2.81 -14.95 12.21
C GLN A 78 2.13 -16.23 12.69
N HIS A 79 2.72 -17.38 12.40
CA HIS A 79 2.26 -18.67 12.90
C HIS A 79 2.49 -18.75 14.40
N ASP A 80 1.40 -19.02 15.12
CA ASP A 80 1.40 -19.39 16.52
C ASP A 80 1.34 -20.91 16.62
N GLU A 81 2.44 -21.53 17.06
CA GLU A 81 2.59 -22.99 17.14
C GLU A 81 1.64 -23.61 18.18
N GLU A 82 1.28 -22.89 19.25
CA GLU A 82 0.43 -23.43 20.32
C GLU A 82 -1.00 -23.65 19.83
N SER A 83 -1.53 -22.70 19.03
CA SER A 83 -2.89 -22.77 18.50
C SER A 83 -2.98 -23.36 17.09
N GLY A 84 -1.88 -23.35 16.32
CA GLY A 84 -1.87 -23.64 14.89
C GLY A 84 -2.48 -22.52 14.03
N LEU A 85 -2.90 -21.41 14.63
CA LEU A 85 -3.49 -20.26 13.96
C LEU A 85 -2.41 -19.26 13.55
N TYR A 86 -2.76 -18.38 12.62
CA TYR A 86 -1.87 -17.29 12.21
C TYR A 86 -2.34 -15.98 12.86
N TYR A 87 -1.54 -15.47 13.79
CA TYR A 87 -1.75 -14.16 14.40
C TYR A 87 -1.56 -13.05 13.36
N ASN A 88 -2.61 -12.27 13.11
CA ASN A 88 -2.64 -11.16 12.18
C ASN A 88 -3.09 -9.88 12.89
N ARG A 89 -2.23 -9.38 13.81
CA ARG A 89 -2.41 -8.15 14.59
C ARG A 89 -3.72 -8.07 15.39
N HIS A 90 -4.82 -7.75 14.71
CA HIS A 90 -6.14 -7.57 15.30
C HIS A 90 -6.96 -8.87 15.35
N ARG A 91 -6.59 -9.88 14.56
CA ARG A 91 -7.35 -11.14 14.44
C ARG A 91 -6.44 -12.35 14.36
N HIS A 92 -7.01 -13.53 14.59
CA HIS A 92 -6.37 -14.82 14.32
C HIS A 92 -7.02 -15.45 13.09
N TYR A 93 -6.17 -15.85 12.14
CA TYR A 93 -6.55 -16.46 10.88
C TYR A 93 -6.38 -17.98 10.97
N ASP A 94 -7.41 -18.72 10.56
CA ASP A 94 -7.38 -20.16 10.39
C ASP A 94 -7.12 -20.47 8.91
N PRO A 95 -5.92 -20.95 8.55
CA PRO A 95 -5.57 -21.24 7.17
C PRO A 95 -6.33 -22.45 6.62
N LEU A 96 -6.76 -23.41 7.45
CA LEU A 96 -7.53 -24.58 7.00
C LEU A 96 -8.94 -24.18 6.54
N GLN A 97 -9.50 -23.13 7.14
CA GLN A 97 -10.81 -22.59 6.77
C GLN A 97 -10.72 -21.40 5.81
N GLY A 98 -9.52 -20.86 5.57
CA GLY A 98 -9.31 -19.67 4.75
C GLY A 98 -9.98 -18.42 5.33
N ARG A 99 -10.06 -18.27 6.66
CA ARG A 99 -10.85 -17.21 7.28
C ARG A 99 -10.40 -16.81 8.70
N TYR A 100 -10.89 -15.67 9.20
CA TYR A 100 -10.69 -15.28 10.60
C TYR A 100 -11.63 -16.02 11.54
N ILE A 101 -11.16 -16.31 12.76
CA ILE A 101 -11.96 -16.99 13.79
C ILE A 101 -12.70 -16.02 14.73
N THR A 102 -12.40 -14.73 14.64
CA THR A 102 -13.06 -13.66 15.41
C THR A 102 -13.71 -12.64 14.48
N PRO A 103 -14.86 -12.04 14.85
CA PRO A 103 -15.48 -10.97 14.09
C PRO A 103 -14.53 -9.78 13.87
N ASP A 104 -14.73 -9.08 12.76
CA ASP A 104 -14.01 -7.87 12.42
C ASP A 104 -14.23 -6.75 13.45
N PRO A 105 -13.17 -6.21 14.11
CA PRO A 105 -13.29 -5.12 15.05
C PRO A 105 -13.86 -3.83 14.45
N ILE A 106 -13.73 -3.60 13.14
CA ILE A 106 -14.32 -2.43 12.46
C ILE A 106 -15.75 -2.70 11.96
N GLY A 107 -16.30 -3.88 12.27
CA GLY A 107 -17.67 -4.27 11.94
C GLY A 107 -17.92 -4.30 10.43
N LEU A 108 -19.09 -3.79 10.01
CA LEU A 108 -19.51 -3.79 8.61
C LEU A 108 -18.63 -2.94 7.68
N ARG A 109 -17.69 -2.14 8.23
CA ARG A 109 -16.72 -1.40 7.42
C ARG A 109 -15.70 -2.31 6.74
N GLY A 110 -15.38 -3.47 7.33
CA GLY A 110 -14.54 -4.50 6.72
C GLY A 110 -15.30 -5.45 5.78
N GLY A 111 -16.59 -5.19 5.55
CA GLY A 111 -17.45 -5.97 4.68
C GLY A 111 -18.62 -6.67 5.38
N TRP A 112 -19.46 -7.32 4.58
CA TRP A 112 -20.69 -7.98 5.07
C TRP A 112 -20.41 -9.26 5.88
N ASN A 113 -19.28 -9.92 5.62
CA ASN A 113 -18.87 -11.12 6.31
C ASN A 113 -17.74 -10.79 7.29
N MET A 114 -18.07 -10.68 8.58
CA MET A 114 -17.14 -10.26 9.63
C MET A 114 -15.97 -11.23 9.88
N TYR A 115 -16.01 -12.43 9.31
CA TYR A 115 -14.98 -13.46 9.47
C TYR A 115 -14.13 -13.63 8.21
N GLN A 116 -14.34 -12.80 7.20
CA GLN A 116 -13.76 -12.98 5.88
C GLN A 116 -12.26 -12.65 5.87
N TYR A 117 -11.45 -13.61 5.44
CA TYR A 117 -10.18 -13.30 4.76
C TYR A 117 -10.49 -13.09 3.27
N PRO A 118 -9.70 -12.31 2.50
CA PRO A 118 -10.04 -12.00 1.13
C PRO A 118 -10.39 -13.24 0.29
N LEU A 119 -11.50 -13.18 -0.47
CA LEU A 119 -12.01 -14.32 -1.26
C LEU A 119 -11.01 -14.85 -2.28
N ASN A 120 -10.12 -13.97 -2.74
CA ASN A 120 -9.05 -14.30 -3.66
C ASN A 120 -7.71 -13.92 -3.01
N PRO A 121 -7.10 -14.81 -2.20
CA PRO A 121 -5.85 -14.53 -1.49
C PRO A 121 -4.64 -14.41 -2.44
N ILE A 122 -4.82 -14.76 -3.72
CA ILE A 122 -3.84 -14.53 -4.78
C ILE A 122 -3.85 -13.05 -5.18
N GLN A 123 -5.05 -12.48 -5.34
CA GLN A 123 -5.22 -11.10 -5.79
C GLN A 123 -5.34 -10.07 -4.68
N VAL A 124 -5.53 -10.48 -3.43
CA VAL A 124 -5.87 -9.59 -2.32
C VAL A 124 -5.27 -10.11 -1.01
N ILE A 125 -4.75 -9.22 -0.19
CA ILE A 125 -4.20 -9.50 1.15
C ILE A 125 -4.89 -8.65 2.20
N ASP A 126 -4.84 -9.06 3.47
CA ASP A 126 -5.28 -8.23 4.60
C ASP A 126 -4.13 -8.12 5.63
N PRO A 127 -3.19 -7.18 5.44
CA PRO A 127 -1.99 -7.08 6.27
C PRO A 127 -2.25 -6.62 7.71
N MET A 128 -3.44 -6.08 7.96
CA MET A 128 -3.82 -5.55 9.27
C MET A 128 -4.77 -6.47 10.02
N GLY A 129 -5.38 -7.45 9.35
CA GLY A 129 -6.49 -8.17 9.93
C GLY A 129 -7.72 -7.30 10.09
N LEU A 130 -7.99 -6.36 9.18
CA LEU A 130 -9.16 -5.46 9.23
C LEU A 130 -9.86 -5.28 7.88
N ASP A 131 -9.12 -5.09 6.80
CA ASP A 131 -9.72 -4.87 5.48
C ASP A 131 -8.77 -5.32 4.38
N ALA A 132 -9.36 -5.83 3.32
CA ALA A 132 -8.69 -6.43 2.19
C ALA A 132 -8.10 -5.34 1.28
N ILE A 133 -6.81 -5.41 0.98
CA ILE A 133 -6.14 -4.60 -0.04
C ILE A 133 -5.73 -5.49 -1.21
N GLU A 134 -6.01 -5.08 -2.45
CA GLU A 134 -5.65 -5.92 -3.60
C GLU A 134 -4.12 -5.95 -3.78
N ASN A 135 -3.55 -7.16 -3.88
CA ASN A 135 -2.13 -7.49 -4.02
C ASN A 135 -1.43 -6.83 -5.22
N MET A 136 -2.17 -6.25 -6.15
CA MET A 136 -1.60 -5.66 -7.36
C MET A 136 -2.28 -4.37 -7.83
N THR A 137 -3.13 -3.75 -7.01
CA THR A 137 -3.55 -2.37 -7.29
C THR A 137 -2.71 -1.38 -6.51
N SER A 138 -2.88 -0.11 -6.85
CA SER A 138 -2.22 1.04 -6.24
C SER A 138 -2.16 0.97 -4.71
N GLY A 139 -3.17 0.38 -4.05
CA GLY A 139 -3.19 0.16 -2.60
C GLY A 139 -2.12 -0.80 -2.08
N GLY A 140 -1.95 -1.98 -2.70
CA GLY A 140 -0.93 -2.96 -2.31
C GLY A 140 0.50 -2.41 -2.45
N LEU A 141 0.77 -1.67 -3.53
CA LEU A 141 2.07 -1.04 -3.76
C LEU A 141 2.35 0.09 -2.75
N ILE A 142 1.36 0.94 -2.45
CA ILE A 142 1.49 2.00 -1.44
C ILE A 142 1.75 1.38 -0.06
N TYR A 143 1.04 0.30 0.28
CA TYR A 143 1.26 -0.41 1.54
C TYR A 143 2.68 -1.00 1.63
N ALA A 144 3.16 -1.64 0.56
CA ALA A 144 4.51 -2.21 0.54
C ALA A 144 5.61 -1.16 0.75
N VAL A 145 5.43 0.06 0.22
CA VAL A 145 6.45 1.13 0.30
C VAL A 145 6.33 1.94 1.60
N SER A 146 5.11 2.20 2.07
CA SER A 146 4.85 3.23 3.09
C SER A 146 3.90 2.78 4.22
N GLY A 147 3.51 1.50 4.23
CA GLY A 147 2.65 0.92 5.26
C GLY A 147 1.27 1.58 5.34
N VAL A 148 0.64 1.46 6.51
CA VAL A 148 -0.67 2.06 6.81
C VAL A 148 -0.69 3.59 6.65
N PRO A 149 0.32 4.35 7.11
CA PRO A 149 0.35 5.81 6.89
C PRO A 149 0.25 6.18 5.40
N GLY A 150 0.92 5.41 4.54
CA GLY A 150 0.81 5.54 3.10
C GLY A 150 -0.60 5.36 2.57
N LEU A 151 -1.29 4.29 3.00
CA LEU A 151 -2.68 4.04 2.61
C LEU A 151 -3.62 5.17 3.03
N ILE A 152 -3.45 5.70 4.24
CA ILE A 152 -4.26 6.84 4.73
C ILE A 152 -4.02 8.07 3.86
N ALA A 153 -2.75 8.38 3.56
CA ALA A 153 -2.40 9.50 2.70
C ALA A 153 -2.97 9.34 1.29
N ALA A 154 -2.85 8.14 0.71
CA ALA A 154 -3.40 7.83 -0.61
C ALA A 154 -4.92 7.99 -0.65
N ASN A 155 -5.64 7.49 0.36
CA ASN A 155 -7.10 7.64 0.45
C ASN A 155 -7.50 9.12 0.59
N SER A 156 -6.79 9.89 1.42
CA SER A 156 -6.98 11.35 1.56
C SER A 156 -6.77 12.07 0.21
N ILE A 157 -5.72 11.71 -0.53
CA ILE A 157 -5.43 12.27 -1.85
C ILE A 157 -6.55 11.95 -2.83
N THR A 158 -6.98 10.69 -2.90
CA THR A 158 -8.07 10.24 -3.77
C THR A 158 -9.37 11.00 -3.48
N ASN A 159 -9.76 11.13 -2.21
CA ASN A 159 -10.94 11.91 -1.81
C ASN A 159 -10.82 13.39 -2.20
N SER A 160 -9.65 14.00 -2.01
CA SER A 160 -9.42 15.39 -2.41
C SER A 160 -9.49 15.59 -3.93
N ALA A 161 -9.05 14.60 -4.71
CA ALA A 161 -9.12 14.66 -6.16
C ALA A 161 -10.57 14.53 -6.66
N TYR A 162 -11.37 13.62 -6.07
CA TYR A 162 -12.80 13.56 -6.36
C TYR A 162 -13.48 14.88 -6.07
N GLN A 163 -13.23 15.49 -4.90
CA GLN A 163 -13.81 16.78 -4.56
C GLN A 163 -13.40 17.86 -5.57
N PHE A 164 -12.12 17.92 -5.95
CA PHE A 164 -11.65 18.86 -6.98
C PHE A 164 -12.37 18.64 -8.32
N GLY A 165 -12.54 17.39 -8.75
CA GLY A 165 -13.30 17.06 -9.95
C GLY A 165 -14.75 17.52 -9.88
N TYR A 166 -15.43 17.29 -8.75
CA TYR A 166 -16.80 17.75 -8.52
C TYR A 166 -16.92 19.28 -8.58
N ASP A 167 -15.98 19.99 -7.94
CA ASP A 167 -15.96 21.46 -7.96
C ASP A 167 -15.72 21.99 -9.37
N MET A 168 -14.89 21.31 -10.17
CA MET A 168 -14.62 21.67 -11.56
C MET A 168 -15.78 21.32 -12.50
N ASP A 169 -16.55 20.26 -12.24
CA ASP A 169 -17.72 19.90 -13.05
C ASP A 169 -18.77 21.04 -13.06
N ALA A 170 -18.94 21.72 -11.93
CA ALA A 170 -19.79 22.90 -11.85
C ALA A 170 -19.32 24.09 -12.71
N ILE A 171 -18.06 24.09 -13.18
CA ILE A 171 -17.43 25.19 -13.92
C ILE A 171 -17.25 24.84 -15.39
N VAL A 172 -16.61 23.70 -15.68
CA VAL A 172 -16.23 23.28 -17.02
C VAL A 172 -17.08 22.13 -17.56
N GLY A 173 -17.84 21.46 -16.68
CA GLY A 173 -18.64 20.30 -17.02
C GLY A 173 -17.83 19.06 -17.40
N GLY A 174 -18.54 17.94 -17.51
CA GLY A 174 -17.97 16.67 -17.93
C GLY A 174 -17.29 15.92 -16.79
N ALA A 175 -18.04 15.68 -15.71
CA ALA A 175 -17.67 14.85 -14.57
C ALA A 175 -17.10 13.47 -14.95
N HIS A 176 -17.55 12.93 -16.07
CA HIS A 176 -17.05 11.68 -16.65
C HIS A 176 -16.60 11.93 -18.08
N ASN A 177 -15.40 11.47 -18.42
CA ASN A 177 -14.86 11.51 -19.77
C ASN A 177 -14.72 12.93 -20.38
N GLY A 178 -14.85 13.97 -19.56
CA GLY A 178 -14.88 15.37 -19.97
C GLY A 178 -13.80 16.23 -19.32
N ALA A 179 -14.01 17.54 -19.30
CA ALA A 179 -13.03 18.51 -18.84
C ALA A 179 -12.75 18.40 -17.33
N ALA A 180 -13.81 18.26 -16.52
CA ALA A 180 -13.68 18.09 -15.08
C ALA A 180 -12.96 16.77 -14.71
N ASP A 181 -13.22 15.72 -15.49
CA ASP A 181 -12.56 14.43 -15.32
C ASP A 181 -11.05 14.51 -15.65
N ALA A 182 -10.70 15.15 -16.77
CA ALA A 182 -9.31 15.42 -17.13
C ALA A 182 -8.55 16.20 -16.05
N MET A 183 -9.20 17.21 -15.46
CA MET A 183 -8.66 17.97 -14.33
C MET A 183 -8.48 17.11 -13.07
N ARG A 184 -9.45 16.24 -12.76
CA ARG A 184 -9.36 15.28 -11.64
C ARG A 184 -8.16 14.36 -11.78
N HIS A 185 -7.95 13.78 -12.96
CA HIS A 185 -6.79 12.90 -13.24
C HIS A 185 -5.46 13.64 -13.09
N CYS A 186 -5.34 14.85 -13.66
CA CYS A 186 -4.15 15.69 -13.47
C CYS A 186 -3.88 15.97 -11.98
N TYR A 187 -4.91 16.39 -11.24
CA TYR A 187 -4.77 16.76 -9.84
C TYR A 187 -4.39 15.56 -8.96
N LEU A 188 -5.06 14.42 -9.18
CA LEU A 188 -4.78 13.16 -8.48
C LEU A 188 -3.30 12.79 -8.63
N MET A 189 -2.79 12.78 -9.86
CA MET A 189 -1.41 12.37 -10.12
C MET A 189 -0.38 13.39 -9.64
N CYS A 190 -0.69 14.69 -9.70
CA CYS A 190 0.16 15.72 -9.10
C CYS A 190 0.31 15.51 -7.59
N ARG A 191 -0.80 15.25 -6.89
CA ARG A 191 -0.77 14.99 -5.44
C ARG A 191 -0.08 13.68 -5.09
N MET A 192 -0.34 12.60 -5.83
CA MET A 192 0.35 11.32 -5.64
C MET A 192 1.85 11.47 -5.83
N THR A 193 2.29 12.21 -6.86
CA THR A 193 3.71 12.48 -7.12
C THR A 193 4.36 13.26 -5.98
N LYS A 194 3.66 14.24 -5.40
CA LYS A 194 4.17 14.98 -4.24
C LYS A 194 4.33 14.12 -2.98
N THR A 195 3.49 13.11 -2.80
CA THR A 195 3.51 12.28 -1.59
C THR A 195 4.40 11.05 -1.74
N PHE A 196 4.41 10.41 -2.90
CA PHE A 196 5.09 9.12 -3.13
C PHE A 196 6.22 9.19 -4.15
N GLY A 197 6.42 10.33 -4.82
CA GLY A 197 7.37 10.46 -5.92
C GLY A 197 6.79 10.01 -7.27
N SER A 198 7.41 10.50 -8.34
CA SER A 198 6.91 10.35 -9.72
C SER A 198 6.88 8.89 -10.18
N THR A 199 7.86 8.07 -9.81
CA THR A 199 7.90 6.64 -10.17
C THR A 199 6.72 5.87 -9.59
N ILE A 200 6.41 6.08 -8.31
CA ILE A 200 5.31 5.39 -7.64
C ILE A 200 3.97 5.90 -8.19
N ALA A 201 3.83 7.21 -8.39
CA ALA A 201 2.64 7.80 -8.98
C ALA A 201 2.35 7.28 -10.38
N ASP A 202 3.38 7.11 -11.23
CA ASP A 202 3.25 6.53 -12.57
C ASP A 202 2.74 5.09 -12.54
N VAL A 203 3.29 4.25 -11.65
CA VAL A 203 2.82 2.86 -11.49
C VAL A 203 1.38 2.83 -10.97
N ILE A 204 1.05 3.67 -9.98
CA ILE A 204 -0.31 3.82 -9.44
C ILE A 204 -1.30 4.20 -10.55
N GLY A 205 -0.96 5.21 -11.36
CA GLY A 205 -1.80 5.67 -12.47
C GLY A 205 -2.02 4.56 -13.49
N LYS A 206 -0.95 3.91 -13.96
CA LYS A 206 -1.05 2.81 -14.93
C LYS A 206 -1.84 1.61 -14.41
N ASN A 207 -1.67 1.25 -13.13
CA ASN A 207 -2.43 0.17 -12.51
C ASN A 207 -3.92 0.50 -12.38
N HIS A 208 -4.26 1.76 -12.06
CA HIS A 208 -5.64 2.24 -12.03
C HIS A 208 -6.31 2.09 -13.40
N GLU A 209 -5.65 2.54 -14.48
CA GLU A 209 -6.19 2.42 -15.84
C GLU A 209 -6.31 0.96 -16.30
N ALA A 210 -5.32 0.13 -15.94
CA ALA A 210 -5.35 -1.30 -16.28
C ALA A 210 -6.47 -2.07 -15.55
N ALA A 211 -6.92 -1.59 -14.38
CA ALA A 211 -8.09 -2.13 -13.70
C ALA A 211 -9.39 -1.74 -14.41
N GLY A 212 -9.48 -0.50 -14.92
CA GLY A 212 -10.59 -0.02 -15.74
C GLY A 212 -10.79 -0.80 -17.04
N ASP A 213 -9.70 -1.14 -17.73
CA ASP A 213 -9.73 -2.00 -18.93
C ASP A 213 -10.38 -3.37 -18.65
N ARG A 214 -10.10 -3.97 -17.49
CA ARG A 214 -10.69 -5.26 -17.07
C ARG A 214 -12.19 -5.17 -16.80
N GLN A 215 -12.69 -3.96 -16.52
CA GLN A 215 -14.10 -3.66 -16.29
C GLN A 215 -14.83 -3.25 -17.58
N GLY A 216 -14.15 -3.28 -18.74
CA GLY A 216 -14.76 -3.01 -20.04
C GLY A 216 -14.86 -1.52 -20.40
N GLN A 217 -14.00 -0.67 -19.82
CA GLN A 217 -13.93 0.73 -20.21
C GLN A 217 -13.56 0.91 -21.70
N PRO A 218 -14.10 1.92 -22.40
CA PRO A 218 -13.73 2.21 -23.78
C PRO A 218 -12.25 2.56 -23.93
N ALA A 219 -11.57 2.03 -24.95
CA ALA A 219 -10.14 2.29 -25.18
C ALA A 219 -9.76 3.78 -25.31
N LYS A 220 -10.72 4.64 -25.69
CA LYS A 220 -10.50 6.09 -25.75
C LYS A 220 -10.41 6.73 -24.36
N GLU A 221 -11.08 6.18 -23.35
CA GLU A 221 -11.08 6.64 -21.95
C GLU A 221 -9.68 6.45 -21.37
N ARG A 222 -9.14 5.23 -21.48
CA ARG A 222 -7.77 4.93 -21.09
C ARG A 222 -6.72 5.89 -21.68
N ILE A 223 -6.83 6.24 -22.96
CA ILE A 223 -5.87 7.14 -23.61
C ILE A 223 -5.95 8.55 -23.02
N MET A 224 -7.17 9.01 -22.74
CA MET A 224 -7.45 10.30 -22.11
C MET A 224 -6.87 10.35 -20.70
N ASP A 225 -7.16 9.33 -19.89
CA ASP A 225 -6.71 9.24 -18.50
C ASP A 225 -5.19 9.12 -18.40
N LEU A 226 -4.55 8.23 -19.18
CA LEU A 226 -3.10 8.10 -19.19
C LEU A 226 -2.38 9.41 -19.52
N LYS A 227 -2.93 10.20 -20.45
CA LYS A 227 -2.30 11.45 -20.85
C LYS A 227 -2.49 12.54 -19.79
N ASN A 228 -3.69 12.67 -19.22
CA ASN A 228 -3.95 13.62 -18.14
C ASN A 228 -3.16 13.24 -16.87
N ASN A 229 -3.02 11.94 -16.58
CA ASN A 229 -2.16 11.41 -15.53
C ASN A 229 -0.69 11.82 -15.73
N THR A 230 -0.16 11.68 -16.96
CA THR A 230 1.22 12.07 -17.30
C THR A 230 1.46 13.57 -17.06
N VAL A 231 0.49 14.42 -17.43
CA VAL A 231 0.56 15.87 -17.16
C VAL A 231 0.55 16.14 -15.65
N GLY A 232 -0.29 15.44 -14.91
CA GLY A 232 -0.34 15.53 -13.45
C GLY A 232 0.98 15.17 -12.77
N ILE A 233 1.64 14.07 -13.20
CA ILE A 233 2.95 13.66 -12.67
C ILE A 233 3.97 14.78 -12.87
N ALA A 234 4.06 15.33 -14.09
CA ALA A 234 4.96 16.45 -14.39
C ALA A 234 4.66 17.70 -13.54
N CYS A 235 3.40 17.97 -13.20
CA CYS A 235 3.05 19.07 -12.29
C CYS A 235 3.51 18.80 -10.85
N GLY A 236 3.45 17.54 -10.40
CA GLY A 236 3.86 17.16 -9.04
C GLY A 236 5.32 17.48 -8.72
N ASP A 237 6.20 17.29 -9.71
CA ASP A 237 7.65 17.49 -9.59
C ASP A 237 8.05 18.97 -9.39
N PHE A 238 7.27 19.93 -9.92
CA PHE A 238 7.70 21.33 -10.00
C PHE A 238 6.72 22.35 -9.41
N SER A 239 5.42 22.05 -9.34
CA SER A 239 4.40 23.04 -8.95
C SER A 239 4.21 23.15 -7.45
N ALA A 240 4.00 24.34 -6.90
CA ALA A 240 3.71 24.51 -5.47
C ALA A 240 2.29 24.04 -5.09
N LYS A 241 1.29 24.31 -5.94
CA LYS A 241 -0.12 23.93 -5.74
C LYS A 241 -0.65 23.15 -6.95
N CYS A 242 -1.14 21.93 -6.71
CA CYS A 242 -1.61 21.04 -7.78
C CYS A 242 -2.88 21.55 -8.48
N SER A 243 -3.77 22.23 -7.76
CA SER A 243 -4.98 22.85 -8.33
C SER A 243 -4.63 23.86 -9.41
N ASP A 244 -3.74 24.80 -9.08
CA ASP A 244 -3.39 25.93 -9.93
C ASP A 244 -2.64 25.45 -11.16
N ALA A 245 -1.71 24.50 -10.98
CA ALA A 245 -1.00 23.87 -12.07
C ALA A 245 -1.95 23.16 -13.04
N CYS A 246 -2.86 22.32 -12.55
CA CYS A 246 -3.79 21.60 -13.43
C CYS A 246 -4.80 22.54 -14.12
N ILE A 247 -5.22 23.63 -13.47
CA ILE A 247 -6.04 24.67 -14.10
C ILE A 247 -5.27 25.38 -15.21
N GLU A 248 -3.99 25.69 -15.01
CA GLU A 248 -3.12 26.27 -16.05
C GLU A 248 -2.96 25.30 -17.24
N LYS A 249 -2.72 24.01 -16.95
CA LYS A 249 -2.61 22.96 -17.96
C LYS A 249 -3.89 22.80 -18.77
N TYR A 250 -5.05 22.90 -18.13
CA TYR A 250 -6.32 22.93 -18.83
C TYR A 250 -6.45 24.15 -19.74
N ASN A 251 -6.22 25.35 -19.20
CA ASN A 251 -6.37 26.61 -19.94
C ASN A 251 -5.40 26.72 -21.13
N THR A 252 -4.25 26.04 -21.07
CA THR A 252 -3.26 25.97 -22.15
C THR A 252 -3.49 24.80 -23.12
N GLY A 253 -4.58 24.04 -22.94
CA GLY A 253 -4.95 22.93 -23.82
C GLY A 253 -4.10 21.67 -23.65
N GLN A 254 -3.40 21.53 -22.53
CA GLN A 254 -2.58 20.35 -22.23
C GLN A 254 -3.40 19.22 -21.60
N LEU A 255 -4.62 19.51 -21.10
CA LEU A 255 -5.60 18.53 -20.62
C LEU A 255 -6.79 18.43 -21.59
N PHE A 256 -7.34 17.23 -21.78
CA PHE A 256 -8.47 17.00 -22.69
C PHE A 256 -9.34 15.83 -22.24
N GLY A 257 -10.64 15.89 -22.56
CA GLY A 257 -11.58 14.77 -22.42
C GLY A 257 -11.67 13.94 -23.71
N LEU A 258 -12.61 12.98 -23.79
CA LEU A 258 -12.78 12.10 -24.96
C LEU A 258 -12.99 12.85 -26.28
N ASP A 259 -13.69 13.98 -26.22
CA ASP A 259 -14.03 14.80 -27.39
C ASP A 259 -13.01 15.93 -27.66
N GLY A 260 -11.86 15.91 -26.97
CA GLY A 260 -10.80 16.91 -27.07
C GLY A 260 -10.86 18.01 -25.98
N ILE A 261 -10.11 19.09 -26.20
CA ILE A 261 -10.12 20.26 -25.31
C ILE A 261 -11.44 20.99 -25.57
N LYS A 262 -12.42 20.90 -24.66
CA LYS A 262 -13.60 21.77 -24.72
C LYS A 262 -13.15 23.20 -24.41
N ALA A 263 -12.86 23.97 -25.45
CA ALA A 263 -12.35 25.34 -25.38
C ALA A 263 -13.38 26.36 -24.86
N ASP A 264 -14.59 25.92 -24.53
CA ASP A 264 -15.74 26.82 -24.43
C ASP A 264 -15.81 27.60 -23.12
N ASN A 265 -15.01 27.26 -22.10
CA ASN A 265 -14.94 28.00 -20.83
C ASN A 265 -13.53 27.92 -20.19
N PRO A 266 -12.56 28.77 -20.60
CA PRO A 266 -11.31 28.91 -19.85
C PRO A 266 -11.61 29.39 -18.42
N ILE A 267 -11.11 28.66 -17.42
CA ILE A 267 -11.27 29.05 -16.02
C ILE A 267 -10.38 30.27 -15.78
N LYS A 268 -10.98 31.47 -15.70
CA LYS A 268 -10.27 32.67 -15.23
C LYS A 268 -9.83 32.41 -13.78
N ALA A 269 -8.52 32.47 -13.52
CA ALA A 269 -7.97 32.30 -12.19
C ALA A 269 -8.70 33.21 -11.18
N LYS A 270 -9.44 32.62 -10.23
CA LYS A 270 -9.99 33.39 -9.10
C LYS A 270 -8.83 33.76 -8.19
N GLN A 271 -8.52 35.05 -8.12
CA GLN A 271 -7.76 35.63 -7.03
C GLN A 271 -8.51 35.38 -5.71
N GLY A 272 -7.93 34.56 -4.83
CA GLY A 272 -8.22 34.51 -3.40
C GLY A 272 -9.45 33.69 -2.99
N SER A 273 -9.21 32.55 -2.32
CA SER A 273 -9.91 32.22 -1.07
C SER A 273 -9.21 31.05 -0.37
N SER A 274 -8.60 31.38 0.77
CA SER A 274 -8.39 30.54 1.96
C SER A 274 -7.92 29.09 1.76
N ASP A 275 -6.61 28.87 1.95
CA ASP A 275 -6.08 27.62 2.48
C ASP A 275 -6.81 27.29 3.80
N ALA A 276 -7.66 26.27 3.76
CA ALA A 276 -8.19 25.61 4.94
C ALA A 276 -7.84 24.12 4.87
N SER A 277 -6.61 23.79 5.26
CA SER A 277 -6.27 22.45 5.74
C SER A 277 -4.98 22.49 6.58
N ASN A 278 -5.11 23.09 7.77
CA ASN A 278 -4.47 22.53 8.95
C ASN A 278 -5.53 21.65 9.60
N TYR A 279 -5.42 20.33 9.44
CA TYR A 279 -5.79 19.23 10.36
C TYR A 279 -5.48 17.91 9.66
#